data_AF-A0AAT9QQA9-F1
#
_entry.id   AF-A0AAT9QQA9-F1
#
_cell.length_a   1.000
_cell.length_b   1.000
_cell.length_c   1.000
_cell.angle_alpha   90.00
_cell.angle_beta   90.00
_cell.angle_gamma   90.00
#
_symmetry.space_group_name_H-M   'P 1'
#
loop_
_entity.id
_entity.type
_entity.pdbx_description
1 polymer ?
#
loop_
_entity_poly.entity_id
_entity_poly.type
_entity_poly.pdbx_seq_one_letter_code
_entity_poly.pdbx_strand_id
1 'polypeptide(L)'
;MEQWGPLVPAVAAIWPRVVGHVSEHELSDLEDLVLAGLCAYDQASATAAAEAPNMTPESFDLIDTAARSVEAALRARPPLGAWLNEEFDRLAEGQERFGPAAAPSYWTAFQRSLLVPVMYATDRAEQGSGAYGSRRGALSYGQATVSVPDDRTVGSVGKPRWWRLQFRPDPVRDVVLGATEQADADALVQRVRTQLDHGTDREALVFVHGYNVTFADAARHAAQIAYDLNFTGVVLLYSWASKGGVLDYPADGDAARRAVPYFQTFLRTLLTRTGVRHVHIIAHSMGNRLLTDGLAGLDTTALPGNSGRLGHIVFAAPDVDRDVFRHLLPAALRQARTCTLYVSDKDRALAAARRLSDFPRAGQGGTSVIVAPGLDTVDVTELGTDILGHSYVGNHATVLADLHGLLRHGHGPAQRYGLARTPHPDGDYWSFLPQK
;
A
#
# COMPACT_ATOMS: atom_id res chain seq x y z
N MET A 1 19.14 0.21 3.73
CA MET A 1 20.31 1.09 3.50
C MET A 1 19.88 2.55 3.48
N GLU A 2 18.80 2.92 2.79
CA GLU A 2 18.34 4.32 2.72
C GLU A 2 17.87 4.93 4.06
N GLN A 3 17.22 4.16 4.95
CA GLN A 3 16.75 4.64 6.27
C GLN A 3 17.86 5.15 7.20
N TRP A 4 19.06 4.57 7.12
CA TRP A 4 20.24 4.96 7.92
C TRP A 4 21.31 5.63 7.06
N GLY A 5 21.09 5.79 5.76
CA GLY A 5 21.93 6.57 4.86
C GLY A 5 22.29 7.96 5.43
N PRO A 6 21.37 8.67 6.10
CA PRO A 6 21.68 9.95 6.74
C PRO A 6 22.27 9.83 8.16
N LEU A 7 22.55 8.63 8.70
CA LEU A 7 23.07 8.46 10.07
C LEU A 7 24.41 9.17 10.27
N VAL A 8 25.38 8.89 9.40
CA VAL A 8 26.71 9.52 9.45
C VAL A 8 26.61 11.05 9.34
N PRO A 9 25.90 11.63 8.35
CA PRO A 9 25.77 13.09 8.27
C PRO A 9 24.95 13.69 9.42
N ALA A 10 23.92 13.00 9.94
CA ALA A 10 23.15 13.48 11.09
C ALA A 10 24.01 13.52 12.37
N VAL A 11 24.77 12.47 12.65
CA VAL A 11 25.70 12.43 13.79
C VAL A 11 26.77 13.50 13.63
N ALA A 12 27.36 13.64 12.44
CA ALA A 12 28.36 14.67 12.17
C ALA A 12 27.83 16.09 12.36
N ALA A 13 26.56 16.35 12.02
CA ALA A 13 25.93 17.67 12.17
C ALA A 13 25.61 18.02 13.63
N ILE A 14 25.23 17.04 14.46
CA ILE A 14 25.00 17.30 15.89
C ILE A 14 26.29 17.29 16.73
N TRP A 15 27.35 16.61 16.28
CA TRP A 15 28.58 16.39 17.06
C TRP A 15 29.23 17.67 17.62
N PRO A 16 29.36 18.77 16.86
CA PRO A 16 29.92 20.02 17.39
C PRO A 16 29.13 20.59 18.58
N ARG A 17 27.83 20.31 18.65
CA ARG A 17 26.97 20.71 19.78
C ARG A 17 27.16 19.79 20.99
N VAL A 18 27.45 18.51 20.76
CA VAL A 18 27.66 17.50 21.81
C VAL A 18 28.87 17.83 22.67
N VAL A 19 30.01 18.19 22.04
CA VAL A 19 31.27 18.53 22.73
C VAL A 19 31.10 19.65 23.77
N GLY A 20 30.14 20.56 23.57
CA GLY A 20 29.83 21.64 24.50
C GLY A 20 28.75 21.34 25.55
N HIS A 21 28.22 20.11 25.60
CA HIS A 21 27.01 19.78 26.38
C HIS A 21 27.14 18.59 27.33
N VAL A 22 28.27 17.89 27.31
CA VAL A 22 28.58 16.76 28.19
C VAL A 22 29.92 16.99 28.89
N SER A 23 30.17 16.35 30.04
CA SER A 23 31.47 16.43 30.71
C SER A 23 32.57 15.70 29.92
N GLU A 24 33.85 16.00 30.16
CA GLU A 24 34.98 15.33 29.48
C GLU A 24 34.95 13.81 29.61
N HIS A 25 34.56 13.29 30.79
CA HIS A 25 34.46 11.85 31.02
C HIS A 25 33.29 11.23 30.23
N GLU A 26 32.13 11.89 30.22
CA GLU A 26 30.97 11.45 29.44
C GLU A 26 31.20 11.56 27.93
N LEU A 27 32.00 12.54 27.50
CA LEU A 27 32.38 12.72 26.11
C LEU A 27 33.26 11.57 25.63
N SER A 28 34.27 11.17 26.42
CA SER A 28 35.14 10.03 26.10
C SER A 28 34.34 8.73 25.99
N ASP A 29 33.44 8.46 26.94
CA ASP A 29 32.59 7.26 26.90
C ASP A 29 31.62 7.28 25.70
N LEU A 30 31.10 8.45 25.35
CA LEU A 30 30.20 8.63 24.22
C LEU A 30 30.92 8.50 22.88
N GLU A 31 32.14 9.03 22.78
CA GLU A 31 33.05 8.89 21.64
C GLU A 31 33.31 7.42 21.33
N ASP A 32 33.70 6.64 22.34
CA ASP A 32 33.98 5.21 22.17
C ASP A 32 32.77 4.43 21.67
N LEU A 33 31.58 4.70 22.23
CA LEU A 33 30.34 4.01 21.85
C LEU A 33 29.85 4.40 20.46
N VAL A 34 29.85 5.70 20.13
CA VAL A 34 29.35 6.20 18.85
C VAL A 34 30.32 5.86 17.72
N LEU A 35 31.63 6.00 17.94
CA LEU A 35 32.65 5.67 16.94
C LEU A 35 32.64 4.17 16.61
N ALA A 36 32.56 3.31 17.63
CA ALA A 36 32.44 1.86 17.42
C ALA A 36 31.20 1.50 16.60
N GLY A 37 30.05 2.12 16.91
CA GLY A 37 28.81 1.90 16.17
C GLY A 37 28.86 2.42 14.73
N LEU A 38 29.44 3.59 14.49
CA LEU A 38 29.60 4.15 13.13
C LEU A 38 30.56 3.33 12.26
N CYS A 39 31.68 2.86 12.83
CA CYS A 39 32.60 1.96 12.13
C CYS A 39 31.94 0.64 11.75
N ALA A 40 31.17 0.04 12.66
CA ALA A 40 30.40 -1.17 12.38
C ALA A 40 29.34 -0.93 11.29
N TYR A 41 28.70 0.24 11.31
CA TYR A 41 27.70 0.65 10.32
C TYR A 41 28.32 0.80 8.92
N ASP A 42 29.48 1.45 8.81
CA ASP A 42 30.19 1.66 7.55
C ASP A 42 30.66 0.33 6.95
N GLN A 43 31.25 -0.55 7.77
CA GLN A 43 31.67 -1.89 7.36
C GLN A 43 30.50 -2.76 6.89
N ALA A 44 29.39 -2.75 7.62
CA ALA A 44 28.19 -3.50 7.24
C ALA A 44 27.55 -2.94 5.96
N SER A 45 27.55 -1.61 5.79
CA SER A 45 27.04 -0.94 4.59
C SER A 45 27.90 -1.23 3.36
N ALA A 46 29.23 -1.21 3.50
CA ALA A 46 30.16 -1.58 2.43
C ALA A 46 30.03 -3.05 2.02
N THR A 47 29.85 -3.95 2.99
CA THR A 47 29.63 -5.37 2.75
C THR A 47 28.32 -5.60 1.99
N ALA A 48 27.23 -4.96 2.42
CA ALA A 48 25.93 -5.04 1.74
C ALA A 48 25.96 -4.46 0.32
N ALA A 49 26.71 -3.37 0.10
CA ALA A 49 26.90 -2.78 -1.22
C ALA A 49 27.67 -3.71 -2.16
N ALA A 50 28.67 -4.44 -1.66
CA ALA A 50 29.43 -5.41 -2.43
C ALA A 50 28.61 -6.68 -2.77
N GLU A 51 27.60 -7.01 -1.97
CA GLU A 51 26.70 -8.15 -2.21
C GLU A 51 25.55 -7.83 -3.17
N ALA A 52 25.35 -6.56 -3.55
CA ALA A 52 24.30 -6.18 -4.48
C ALA A 52 24.52 -6.83 -5.87
N PRO A 53 23.49 -7.45 -6.49
CA PRO A 53 22.07 -7.43 -6.13
C PRO A 53 21.59 -8.58 -5.21
N ASN A 54 22.48 -9.49 -4.79
CA ASN A 54 22.17 -10.73 -4.06
C ASN A 54 22.28 -10.58 -2.52
N MET A 55 22.01 -9.38 -1.99
CA MET A 55 22.17 -9.05 -0.58
C MET A 55 21.37 -10.01 0.34
N THR A 56 22.02 -10.48 1.40
CA THR A 56 21.40 -11.43 2.34
C THR A 56 20.66 -10.74 3.49
N PRO A 57 19.72 -11.43 4.17
CA PRO A 57 19.09 -10.92 5.39
C PRO A 57 20.10 -10.59 6.50
N GLU A 58 21.16 -11.38 6.64
CA GLU A 58 22.20 -11.21 7.66
C GLU A 58 22.96 -9.89 7.47
N SER A 59 23.29 -9.53 6.23
CA SER A 59 23.97 -8.25 5.90
C SER A 59 23.10 -7.04 6.24
N PHE A 60 21.78 -7.15 6.11
CA PHE A 60 20.85 -6.10 6.52
C PHE A 60 20.75 -5.99 8.05
N ASP A 61 20.72 -7.11 8.76
CA ASP A 61 20.61 -7.14 10.23
C ASP A 61 21.87 -6.55 10.88
N LEU A 62 23.04 -6.73 10.27
CA LEU A 62 24.29 -6.09 10.71
C LEU A 62 24.23 -4.56 10.59
N ILE A 63 23.70 -4.04 9.48
CA ILE A 63 23.52 -2.58 9.29
C ILE A 63 22.57 -2.02 10.34
N ASP A 64 21.41 -2.65 10.55
CA ASP A 64 20.40 -2.17 11.50
C ASP A 64 20.91 -2.27 12.95
N THR A 65 21.61 -3.34 13.29
CA THR A 65 22.22 -3.53 14.62
C THR A 65 23.25 -2.45 14.91
N ALA A 66 24.13 -2.16 13.94
CA ALA A 66 25.15 -1.13 14.09
C ALA A 66 24.55 0.28 14.18
N ALA A 67 23.51 0.58 13.38
CA ALA A 67 22.86 1.88 13.44
C ALA A 67 22.08 2.10 14.76
N ARG A 68 21.42 1.06 15.26
CA ARG A 68 20.69 1.11 16.54
C ARG A 68 21.62 1.27 17.74
N SER A 69 22.86 0.76 17.68
CA SER A 69 23.81 0.97 18.77
C SER A 69 24.22 2.44 18.89
N VAL A 70 24.42 3.13 17.75
CA VAL A 70 24.68 4.58 17.71
C VAL A 70 23.48 5.37 18.24
N GLU A 71 22.27 5.04 17.76
CA GLU A 71 21.04 5.68 18.23
C GLU A 71 20.84 5.48 19.74
N ALA A 72 21.05 4.27 20.25
CA ALA A 72 20.91 3.96 21.66
C ALA A 72 21.92 4.74 22.53
N ALA A 73 23.17 4.87 22.08
CA ALA A 73 24.20 5.64 22.78
C ALA A 73 23.83 7.12 22.92
N LEU A 74 23.23 7.70 21.88
CA LEU A 74 22.77 9.10 21.85
C LEU A 74 21.47 9.30 22.62
N ARG A 75 20.51 8.37 22.53
CA ARG A 75 19.22 8.46 23.25
C ARG A 75 19.33 8.23 24.75
N ALA A 76 20.33 7.48 25.19
CA ALA A 76 20.60 7.30 26.62
C ALA A 76 20.92 8.63 27.34
N ARG A 77 21.18 9.71 26.59
CA ARG A 77 21.60 11.01 27.10
C ARG A 77 20.73 12.15 26.53
N PRO A 78 19.75 12.67 27.28
CA PRO A 78 19.05 13.88 26.88
C PRO A 78 20.01 15.09 26.85
N PRO A 79 19.90 16.04 25.90
CA PRO A 79 18.93 16.13 24.80
C PRO A 79 19.39 15.49 23.47
N LEU A 80 20.50 14.75 23.45
CA LEU A 80 21.17 14.29 22.22
C LEU A 80 20.24 13.47 21.32
N GLY A 81 19.43 12.59 21.90
CA GLY A 81 18.42 11.83 21.16
C GLY A 81 17.35 12.69 20.48
N ALA A 82 17.05 13.90 20.98
CA ALA A 82 16.12 14.83 20.36
C ALA A 82 16.79 15.57 19.19
N TRP A 83 18.01 16.06 19.38
CA TRP A 83 18.80 16.71 18.31
C TRP A 83 19.07 15.77 17.13
N LEU A 84 19.32 14.50 17.42
CA LEU A 84 19.47 13.48 16.38
C LEU A 84 18.18 13.35 15.54
N ASN A 85 17.00 13.39 16.17
CA ASN A 85 15.72 13.35 15.42
C ASN A 85 15.52 14.62 14.60
N GLU A 86 15.75 15.80 15.18
CA GLU A 86 15.65 17.09 14.48
C GLU A 86 16.53 17.13 13.23
N GLU A 87 17.73 16.57 13.32
CA GLU A 87 18.67 16.55 12.19
C GLU A 87 18.29 15.52 11.13
N PHE A 88 17.77 14.36 11.54
CA PHE A 88 17.15 13.42 10.61
C PHE A 88 15.93 14.03 9.92
N ASP A 89 15.09 14.79 10.64
CA ASP A 89 13.93 15.50 10.09
C ASP A 89 14.39 16.55 9.08
N ARG A 90 15.39 17.37 9.42
CA ARG A 90 15.96 18.37 8.51
C ARG A 90 16.54 17.77 7.23
N LEU A 91 17.21 16.62 7.33
CA LEU A 91 17.75 15.89 6.18
C LEU A 91 16.64 15.24 5.33
N ALA A 92 15.48 14.96 5.93
CA ALA A 92 14.29 14.46 5.25
C ALA A 92 13.44 15.58 4.60
N GLU A 93 13.35 16.76 5.23
CA GLU A 93 12.64 17.96 4.73
C GLU A 93 13.22 18.49 3.41
N GLY A 94 14.46 18.13 3.06
CA GLY A 94 15.07 18.42 1.76
C GLY A 94 14.46 17.65 0.57
N GLN A 95 13.47 16.78 0.81
CA GLN A 95 12.74 16.04 -0.22
C GLN A 95 11.25 16.40 -0.18
N GLU A 96 10.81 17.38 -0.99
CA GLU A 96 9.38 17.73 -1.15
C GLU A 96 8.56 16.50 -1.60
N ARG A 97 7.79 15.91 -0.68
CA ARG A 97 7.04 14.67 -0.90
C ARG A 97 5.62 14.90 -1.40
N PHE A 98 4.93 15.85 -0.80
CA PHE A 98 3.73 16.40 -1.39
C PHE A 98 4.23 17.45 -2.39
N GLY A 99 3.66 17.53 -3.60
CA GLY A 99 3.97 18.65 -4.50
C GLY A 99 3.59 20.00 -3.86
N PRO A 100 3.19 21.03 -4.62
CA PRO A 100 2.78 22.32 -4.01
C PRO A 100 1.55 22.26 -3.07
N ALA A 101 0.96 21.07 -2.81
CA ALA A 101 -0.17 20.87 -1.93
C ALA A 101 0.26 20.28 -0.59
N ALA A 102 -0.22 20.81 0.54
CA ALA A 102 0.01 20.21 1.85
C ALA A 102 -0.76 18.87 2.03
N ALA A 103 -0.33 18.05 2.99
CA ALA A 103 -1.09 16.87 3.41
C ALA A 103 -2.55 17.24 3.76
N PRO A 104 -3.54 16.36 3.51
CA PRO A 104 -4.93 16.66 3.85
C PRO A 104 -5.10 16.98 5.34
N SER A 105 -5.95 17.96 5.68
CA SER A 105 -6.09 18.46 7.07
C SER A 105 -6.63 17.43 8.07
N TYR A 106 -7.17 16.32 7.60
CA TYR A 106 -7.64 15.20 8.42
C TYR A 106 -6.53 14.14 8.66
N TRP A 107 -5.32 14.35 8.14
CA TRP A 107 -4.13 13.59 8.51
C TRP A 107 -3.40 14.32 9.64
N THR A 108 -3.31 13.67 10.79
CA THR A 108 -2.64 14.26 11.97
C THR A 108 -1.19 13.78 12.02
N ALA A 109 -0.22 14.70 12.17
CA ALA A 109 1.17 14.33 12.40
C ALA A 109 1.36 13.79 13.83
N PHE A 110 2.06 12.67 13.96
CA PHE A 110 2.37 12.02 15.23
C PHE A 110 3.72 11.30 15.14
N GLN A 111 4.72 11.76 15.90
CA GLN A 111 6.02 11.09 16.05
C GLN A 111 6.67 10.61 14.72
N ARG A 112 6.84 11.51 13.72
CA ARG A 112 7.39 11.18 12.39
C ARG A 112 6.51 10.25 11.55
N SER A 113 5.20 10.30 11.78
CA SER A 113 4.19 9.55 11.04
C SER A 113 2.94 10.39 10.80
N LEU A 114 2.25 10.14 9.70
CA LEU A 114 0.91 10.65 9.43
C LEU A 114 -0.13 9.62 9.86
N LEU A 115 -1.10 10.06 10.66
CA LEU A 115 -2.26 9.26 11.01
C LEU A 115 -3.27 9.35 9.87
N VAL A 116 -3.33 8.30 9.05
CA VAL A 116 -4.24 8.17 7.92
C VAL A 116 -5.54 7.50 8.39
N PRO A 117 -6.70 8.19 8.36
CA PRO A 117 -7.98 7.55 8.61
C PRO A 117 -8.39 6.71 7.40
N VAL A 118 -8.60 5.41 7.64
CA VAL A 118 -9.10 4.45 6.66
C VAL A 118 -10.50 4.03 7.08
N MET A 119 -11.50 4.50 6.34
CA MET A 119 -12.88 4.06 6.51
C MET A 119 -12.97 2.62 6.02
N TYR A 120 -13.80 1.78 6.63
CA TYR A 120 -13.92 0.40 6.18
C TYR A 120 -15.35 -0.11 6.15
N ALA A 121 -15.56 -1.08 5.27
CA ALA A 121 -16.67 -2.02 5.28
C ALA A 121 -16.09 -3.45 5.33
N THR A 122 -16.66 -4.32 6.16
CA THR A 122 -16.13 -5.67 6.36
C THR A 122 -17.24 -6.68 6.63
N ASP A 123 -17.13 -7.87 6.04
CA ASP A 123 -17.99 -9.03 6.31
C ASP A 123 -17.31 -10.05 7.24
N ARG A 124 -16.24 -9.62 7.93
CA ARG A 124 -15.59 -10.35 9.02
C ARG A 124 -16.42 -10.25 10.30
N ALA A 125 -16.49 -11.33 11.06
CA ALA A 125 -17.06 -11.33 12.39
C ALA A 125 -16.12 -10.60 13.36
N GLU A 126 -16.70 -9.69 14.15
CA GLU A 126 -16.00 -9.01 15.23
C GLU A 126 -15.56 -10.01 16.31
N GLN A 127 -14.43 -9.72 16.95
CA GLN A 127 -13.85 -10.47 18.05
C GLN A 127 -13.83 -9.68 19.37
N GLY A 128 -14.54 -8.54 19.43
CA GLY A 128 -14.56 -7.62 20.56
C GLY A 128 -13.63 -6.41 20.33
N SER A 129 -13.98 -5.28 20.92
CA SER A 129 -13.20 -4.02 20.89
C SER A 129 -12.84 -3.54 19.48
N GLY A 130 -13.70 -3.81 18.49
CA GLY A 130 -13.48 -3.41 17.09
C GLY A 130 -12.44 -4.25 16.34
N ALA A 131 -11.94 -5.34 16.93
CA ALA A 131 -11.02 -6.25 16.27
C ALA A 131 -11.74 -7.23 15.33
N TYR A 132 -11.13 -7.52 14.17
CA TYR A 132 -11.67 -8.44 13.17
C TYR A 132 -10.66 -9.55 12.85
N GLY A 133 -11.13 -10.80 12.90
CA GLY A 133 -10.34 -11.96 12.50
C GLY A 133 -10.73 -12.53 11.14
N SER A 134 -10.55 -13.84 10.97
CA SER A 134 -10.85 -14.57 9.72
C SER A 134 -12.27 -15.15 9.66
N ARG A 135 -13.04 -15.08 10.75
CA ARG A 135 -14.41 -15.62 10.78
C ARG A 135 -15.35 -14.75 9.96
N ARG A 136 -16.33 -15.38 9.32
CA ARG A 136 -17.41 -14.72 8.55
C ARG A 136 -18.44 -14.11 9.52
N GLY A 137 -18.88 -12.89 9.24
CA GLY A 137 -19.87 -12.13 10.01
C GLY A 137 -20.83 -11.33 9.13
N ALA A 138 -21.72 -10.54 9.73
CA ALA A 138 -22.56 -9.60 8.98
C ALA A 138 -21.72 -8.43 8.43
N LEU A 139 -22.25 -7.71 7.44
CA LEU A 139 -21.63 -6.48 6.96
C LEU A 139 -21.60 -5.44 8.09
N SER A 140 -20.41 -4.95 8.40
CA SER A 140 -20.16 -3.92 9.41
C SER A 140 -19.26 -2.82 8.85
N TYR A 141 -19.29 -1.66 9.49
CA TYR A 141 -18.55 -0.48 9.04
C TYR A 141 -17.73 0.11 10.18
N GLY A 142 -16.82 1.01 9.83
CA GLY A 142 -16.07 1.75 10.83
C GLY A 142 -14.94 2.59 10.25
N GLN A 143 -14.04 3.01 11.13
CA GLN A 143 -12.81 3.71 10.80
C GLN A 143 -11.65 3.06 11.52
N ALA A 144 -10.56 2.83 10.79
CA ALA A 144 -9.27 2.42 11.30
C ALA A 144 -8.33 3.64 11.21
N THR A 145 -7.64 3.97 12.29
CA THR A 145 -6.56 4.96 12.20
C THR A 145 -5.25 4.22 11.99
N VAL A 146 -4.52 4.56 10.93
CA VAL A 146 -3.25 3.90 10.60
C VAL A 146 -2.12 4.91 10.66
N SER A 147 -1.11 4.63 11.47
CA SER A 147 0.15 5.40 11.47
C SER A 147 0.96 5.03 10.25
N VAL A 148 1.36 6.00 9.42
CA VAL A 148 2.23 5.80 8.26
C VAL A 148 3.46 6.70 8.43
N PRO A 149 4.68 6.14 8.56
CA PRO A 149 5.91 6.92 8.71
C PRO A 149 6.09 7.96 7.58
N ASP A 150 6.40 9.20 7.95
CA ASP A 150 6.47 10.34 7.03
C ASP A 150 7.78 10.40 6.23
N ASP A 151 8.82 9.72 6.71
CA ASP A 151 10.14 9.53 6.09
C ASP A 151 10.22 8.32 5.13
N ARG A 152 9.10 7.65 4.88
CA ARG A 152 9.07 6.42 4.07
C ARG A 152 9.42 6.69 2.61
N THR A 153 10.51 6.12 2.09
CA THR A 153 10.77 6.07 0.64
C THR A 153 9.62 5.41 -0.12
N VAL A 154 9.07 6.12 -1.12
CA VAL A 154 7.95 5.66 -1.97
C VAL A 154 8.26 4.27 -2.53
N GLY A 155 7.40 3.29 -2.25
CA GLY A 155 7.53 1.92 -2.75
C GLY A 155 8.45 0.99 -1.98
N SER A 156 9.00 1.39 -0.82
CA SER A 156 9.86 0.51 0.00
C SER A 156 9.07 -0.51 0.82
N VAL A 157 9.48 -1.77 0.88
CA VAL A 157 8.83 -2.81 1.71
C VAL A 157 9.42 -2.84 3.12
N GLY A 158 8.60 -2.71 4.15
CA GLY A 158 8.93 -3.22 5.48
C GLY A 158 8.86 -4.75 5.46
N LYS A 159 9.99 -5.45 5.68
CA LYS A 159 10.09 -6.92 5.61
C LYS A 159 9.09 -7.63 6.56
N PRO A 160 8.62 -8.85 6.24
CA PRO A 160 7.69 -9.62 7.08
C PRO A 160 8.18 -9.84 8.52
N ARG A 161 7.27 -9.73 9.50
CA ARG A 161 7.54 -9.70 10.95
C ARG A 161 8.23 -10.95 11.53
N TRP A 162 8.11 -12.10 10.88
CA TRP A 162 8.72 -13.36 11.35
C TRP A 162 10.22 -13.45 11.06
N TRP A 163 10.77 -12.57 10.22
CA TRP A 163 12.22 -12.41 10.01
C TRP A 163 12.90 -11.46 11.00
N ARG A 164 12.16 -10.66 11.77
CA ARG A 164 12.73 -9.58 12.61
C ARG A 164 12.78 -9.83 14.12
N LEU A 165 12.27 -10.98 14.60
CA LEU A 165 12.14 -11.30 16.04
C LEU A 165 11.61 -10.12 16.91
N GLN A 166 10.81 -9.21 16.33
CA GLN A 166 10.25 -8.02 16.97
C GLN A 166 8.80 -8.29 17.38
N PHE A 167 8.57 -8.37 18.70
CA PHE A 167 7.27 -8.75 19.27
C PHE A 167 6.30 -7.56 19.48
N ARG A 168 6.70 -6.31 19.16
CA ARG A 168 5.85 -5.10 19.28
C ARG A 168 6.00 -4.16 18.08
N PRO A 169 4.90 -3.64 17.48
CA PRO A 169 4.95 -2.67 16.37
C PRO A 169 5.49 -1.30 16.82
N ASP A 170 6.26 -0.62 15.96
CA ASP A 170 6.75 0.76 16.19
C ASP A 170 6.01 1.76 15.28
N PRO A 171 5.15 2.64 15.83
CA PRO A 171 4.40 3.63 15.03
C PRO A 171 5.25 4.64 14.26
N VAL A 172 6.54 4.79 14.62
CA VAL A 172 7.52 5.67 13.96
C VAL A 172 8.12 5.03 12.72
N ARG A 173 8.09 3.70 12.61
CA ARG A 173 8.83 2.94 11.57
C ARG A 173 7.95 1.98 10.77
N ASP A 174 6.86 1.54 11.36
CA ASP A 174 5.94 0.59 10.76
C ASP A 174 4.60 1.26 10.46
N VAL A 175 3.93 0.76 9.43
CA VAL A 175 2.53 1.08 9.23
C VAL A 175 1.73 0.35 10.32
N VAL A 176 1.26 1.07 11.33
CA VAL A 176 0.60 0.48 12.51
C VAL A 176 -0.88 0.78 12.50
N LEU A 177 -1.71 -0.26 12.54
CA LEU A 177 -3.14 -0.12 12.84
C LEU A 177 -3.29 0.31 14.31
N GLY A 178 -3.80 1.51 14.51
CA GLY A 178 -4.23 2.05 15.80
C GLY A 178 -5.66 1.64 16.14
N ALA A 179 -6.41 2.56 16.76
CA ALA A 179 -7.79 2.29 17.17
C ALA A 179 -8.71 2.05 15.96
N THR A 180 -9.59 1.05 16.12
CA THR A 180 -10.70 0.77 15.22
C THR A 180 -12.01 1.17 15.88
N GLU A 181 -12.72 2.10 15.26
CA GLU A 181 -14.01 2.57 15.73
C GLU A 181 -15.10 1.99 14.83
N GLN A 182 -15.93 1.10 15.40
CA GLN A 182 -17.10 0.60 14.70
C GLN A 182 -18.12 1.72 14.45
N ALA A 183 -18.83 1.57 13.35
CA ALA A 183 -19.91 2.44 12.94
C ALA A 183 -21.02 1.63 12.28
N ASP A 184 -22.24 2.15 12.32
CA ASP A 184 -23.27 1.72 11.39
C ASP A 184 -23.07 2.40 10.01
N ALA A 185 -23.94 2.05 9.06
CA ALA A 185 -23.88 2.60 7.70
C ALA A 185 -24.07 4.13 7.69
N ASP A 186 -24.86 4.68 8.61
CA ASP A 186 -25.22 6.09 8.62
C ASP A 186 -24.07 6.92 9.18
N ALA A 187 -23.46 6.47 10.26
CA ALA A 187 -22.23 7.04 10.82
C ALA A 187 -21.07 6.98 9.81
N LEU A 188 -20.91 5.87 9.07
CA LEU A 188 -19.95 5.81 7.97
C LEU A 188 -20.25 6.88 6.90
N VAL A 189 -21.50 6.97 6.45
CA VAL A 189 -21.91 7.95 5.42
C VAL A 189 -21.62 9.37 5.88
N GLN A 190 -21.89 9.71 7.14
CA GLN A 190 -21.59 11.04 7.67
C GLN A 190 -20.09 11.31 7.74
N ARG A 191 -19.28 10.35 8.20
CA ARG A 191 -17.81 10.48 8.21
C ARG A 191 -17.25 10.72 6.80
N VAL A 192 -17.73 9.96 5.81
CA VAL A 192 -17.33 10.14 4.41
C VAL A 192 -17.76 11.51 3.90
N ARG A 193 -18.99 11.97 4.18
CA ARG A 193 -19.46 13.31 3.80
C ARG A 193 -18.57 14.42 4.37
N THR A 194 -18.31 14.38 5.67
CA THR A 194 -17.45 15.36 6.34
C THR A 194 -16.07 15.43 5.69
N GLN A 195 -15.46 14.28 5.38
CA GLN A 195 -14.15 14.26 4.73
C GLN A 195 -14.20 14.72 3.27
N LEU A 196 -15.26 14.40 2.53
CA LEU A 196 -15.48 14.91 1.17
C LEU A 196 -15.62 16.44 1.14
N ASP A 197 -16.19 17.05 2.18
CA ASP A 197 -16.34 18.51 2.28
C ASP A 197 -15.01 19.24 2.53
N HIS A 198 -13.96 18.53 2.96
CA HIS A 198 -12.59 19.05 3.06
C HIS A 198 -11.78 18.92 1.75
N GLY A 199 -12.24 18.11 0.79
CA GLY A 199 -11.57 17.88 -0.48
C GLY A 199 -12.18 18.67 -1.64
N THR A 200 -11.37 19.02 -2.64
CA THR A 200 -11.83 19.78 -3.82
C THR A 200 -12.64 18.94 -4.81
N ASP A 201 -12.26 17.67 -5.00
CA ASP A 201 -12.78 16.85 -6.11
C ASP A 201 -13.86 15.85 -5.69
N ARG A 202 -14.14 15.75 -4.37
CA ARG A 202 -15.08 14.80 -3.76
C ARG A 202 -14.87 13.36 -4.28
N GLU A 203 -13.63 12.91 -4.28
CA GLU A 203 -13.23 11.59 -4.75
C GLU A 203 -12.98 10.63 -3.59
N ALA A 204 -13.16 9.35 -3.86
CA ALA A 204 -12.89 8.28 -2.91
C ALA A 204 -12.08 7.15 -3.58
N LEU A 205 -11.18 6.53 -2.82
CA LEU A 205 -10.41 5.37 -3.22
C LEU A 205 -10.84 4.17 -2.37
N VAL A 206 -11.34 3.11 -3.02
CA VAL A 206 -11.67 1.83 -2.38
C VAL A 206 -10.56 0.83 -2.68
N PHE A 207 -9.88 0.36 -1.65
CA PHE A 207 -8.96 -0.77 -1.74
C PHE A 207 -9.66 -2.09 -1.41
N VAL A 208 -9.46 -3.12 -2.24
CA VAL A 208 -9.96 -4.48 -2.04
C VAL A 208 -8.78 -5.45 -2.00
N HIS A 209 -8.51 -6.04 -0.84
CA HIS A 209 -7.35 -6.90 -0.64
C HIS A 209 -7.50 -8.28 -1.31
N GLY A 210 -6.37 -9.00 -1.44
CA GLY A 210 -6.29 -10.35 -1.99
C GLY A 210 -6.48 -11.48 -0.97
N TYR A 211 -6.13 -12.71 -1.36
CA TYR A 211 -6.20 -13.89 -0.49
C TYR A 211 -5.16 -13.80 0.65
N ASN A 212 -5.39 -14.54 1.74
CA ASN A 212 -4.41 -14.63 2.84
C ASN A 212 -4.05 -13.28 3.52
N VAL A 213 -4.97 -12.32 3.58
CA VAL A 213 -4.72 -11.02 4.22
C VAL A 213 -5.52 -10.89 5.53
N THR A 214 -4.91 -10.41 6.60
CA THR A 214 -5.63 -10.09 7.85
C THR A 214 -6.34 -8.73 7.73
N PHE A 215 -7.34 -8.46 8.56
CA PHE A 215 -7.96 -7.12 8.58
C PHE A 215 -6.91 -6.01 8.81
N ALA A 216 -5.98 -6.24 9.74
CA ALA A 216 -4.93 -5.29 10.06
C ALA A 216 -4.00 -5.03 8.86
N ASP A 217 -3.57 -6.08 8.15
CA ASP A 217 -2.71 -5.91 6.98
C ASP A 217 -3.44 -5.21 5.83
N ALA A 218 -4.73 -5.51 5.63
CA ALA A 218 -5.54 -4.83 4.64
C ALA A 218 -5.70 -3.33 4.94
N ALA A 219 -5.90 -2.95 6.21
CA ALA A 219 -5.99 -1.56 6.64
C ALA A 219 -4.66 -0.81 6.47
N ARG A 220 -3.54 -1.46 6.83
CA ARG A 220 -2.20 -0.92 6.59
C ARG A 220 -1.94 -0.68 5.11
N HIS A 221 -2.28 -1.64 4.25
CA HIS A 221 -2.10 -1.49 2.80
C HIS A 221 -2.95 -0.37 2.22
N ALA A 222 -4.21 -0.24 2.64
CA ALA A 222 -5.06 0.86 2.18
C ALA A 222 -4.46 2.23 2.52
N ALA A 223 -3.99 2.41 3.77
CA ALA A 223 -3.33 3.63 4.20
C ALA A 223 -2.03 3.90 3.42
N GLN A 224 -1.19 2.87 3.26
CA GLN A 224 0.07 2.95 2.54
C GLN A 224 -0.13 3.32 1.07
N ILE A 225 -1.12 2.71 0.39
CA ILE A 225 -1.47 3.03 -0.99
C ILE A 225 -1.91 4.49 -1.10
N ALA A 226 -2.81 4.95 -0.22
CA ALA A 226 -3.25 6.34 -0.24
C ALA A 226 -2.09 7.32 0.00
N TYR A 227 -1.20 6.96 0.92
CA TYR A 227 -0.01 7.73 1.23
C TYR A 227 0.97 7.82 0.07
N ASP A 228 1.36 6.67 -0.48
CA ASP A 228 2.34 6.57 -1.55
C ASP A 228 1.81 7.15 -2.88
N LEU A 229 0.49 7.18 -3.09
CA LEU A 229 -0.17 7.82 -4.23
C LEU A 229 -0.48 9.31 -4.03
N ASN A 230 -0.16 9.88 -2.86
CA ASN A 230 -0.59 11.22 -2.49
C ASN A 230 -2.10 11.44 -2.76
N PHE A 231 -2.93 10.45 -2.40
CA PHE A 231 -4.35 10.49 -2.66
C PHE A 231 -5.04 11.38 -1.61
N THR A 232 -5.51 12.55 -2.04
CA THR A 232 -6.11 13.56 -1.15
C THR A 232 -7.62 13.40 -0.94
N GLY A 233 -8.22 12.33 -1.47
CA GLY A 233 -9.64 12.01 -1.29
C GLY A 233 -9.91 11.08 -0.09
N VAL A 234 -11.14 10.56 0.00
CA VAL A 234 -11.53 9.63 1.06
C VAL A 234 -10.97 8.23 0.80
N VAL A 235 -10.28 7.65 1.77
CA VAL A 235 -9.70 6.31 1.67
C VAL A 235 -10.62 5.30 2.33
N LEU A 236 -11.07 4.30 1.58
CA LEU A 236 -11.92 3.22 2.05
C LEU A 236 -11.26 1.85 1.80
N LEU A 237 -11.45 0.95 2.75
CA LEU A 237 -11.11 -0.46 2.65
C LEU A 237 -12.38 -1.30 2.58
N TYR A 238 -12.48 -2.21 1.61
CA TYR A 238 -13.37 -3.36 1.74
C TYR A 238 -12.58 -4.59 2.18
N SER A 239 -12.83 -5.04 3.41
CA SER A 239 -12.13 -6.19 4.01
C SER A 239 -13.05 -7.41 4.01
N TRP A 240 -12.78 -8.39 3.15
CA TRP A 240 -13.53 -9.64 3.14
C TRP A 240 -12.88 -10.68 4.04
N ALA A 241 -13.64 -11.67 4.53
CA ALA A 241 -13.17 -12.67 5.48
C ALA A 241 -12.16 -13.72 4.93
N SER A 242 -11.01 -13.27 4.43
CA SER A 242 -9.87 -14.14 4.08
C SER A 242 -9.18 -14.68 5.33
N LYS A 243 -8.71 -15.94 5.25
CA LYS A 243 -8.28 -16.72 6.42
C LYS A 243 -6.88 -16.41 6.94
N GLY A 244 -6.03 -15.70 6.20
CA GLY A 244 -4.68 -15.35 6.66
C GLY A 244 -3.75 -16.56 6.90
N GLY A 245 -4.06 -17.73 6.30
CA GLY A 245 -3.14 -18.87 6.17
C GLY A 245 -3.03 -19.42 4.73
N VAL A 246 -1.87 -20.02 4.40
CA VAL A 246 -1.48 -20.52 3.06
C VAL A 246 -2.27 -21.78 2.59
N LEU A 247 -2.78 -22.59 3.52
CA LEU A 247 -3.39 -23.90 3.22
C LEU A 247 -4.89 -23.84 2.84
N ASP A 248 -5.47 -22.64 2.74
CA ASP A 248 -6.93 -22.44 2.75
C ASP A 248 -7.51 -21.84 1.45
N TYR A 249 -6.77 -21.92 0.34
CA TYR A 249 -7.09 -21.24 -0.92
C TYR A 249 -8.54 -21.47 -1.45
N PRO A 250 -9.11 -22.70 -1.43
CA PRO A 250 -10.52 -22.89 -1.81
C PRO A 250 -11.52 -22.19 -0.89
N ALA A 251 -11.25 -22.19 0.42
CA ALA A 251 -12.14 -21.59 1.42
C ALA A 251 -12.15 -20.06 1.35
N ASP A 252 -11.01 -19.45 0.98
CA ASP A 252 -10.91 -18.02 0.65
C ASP A 252 -11.71 -17.70 -0.62
N GLY A 253 -11.69 -18.58 -1.62
CA GLY A 253 -12.55 -18.46 -2.81
C GLY A 253 -14.05 -18.43 -2.47
N ASP A 254 -14.50 -19.28 -1.55
CA ASP A 254 -15.89 -19.26 -1.05
C ASP A 254 -16.20 -18.00 -0.23
N ALA A 255 -15.23 -17.51 0.54
CA ALA A 255 -15.41 -16.29 1.32
C ALA A 255 -15.55 -15.06 0.42
N ALA A 256 -14.72 -14.96 -0.62
CA ALA A 256 -14.82 -13.90 -1.63
C ALA A 256 -16.18 -13.93 -2.35
N ARG A 257 -16.64 -15.11 -2.79
CA ARG A 257 -17.99 -15.26 -3.39
C ARG A 257 -19.11 -14.84 -2.45
N ARG A 258 -19.03 -15.23 -1.18
CA ARG A 258 -20.00 -14.84 -0.15
C ARG A 258 -20.02 -13.32 0.07
N ALA A 259 -18.88 -12.65 -0.08
CA ALA A 259 -18.76 -11.22 0.16
C ALA A 259 -19.40 -10.37 -0.94
N VAL A 260 -19.71 -10.93 -2.12
CA VAL A 260 -20.28 -10.21 -3.28
C VAL A 260 -21.52 -9.36 -2.95
N PRO A 261 -22.62 -9.89 -2.37
CA PRO A 261 -23.80 -9.08 -2.04
C PRO A 261 -23.51 -7.98 -1.01
N TYR A 262 -22.56 -8.21 -0.09
CA TYR A 262 -22.16 -7.21 0.89
C TYR A 262 -21.33 -6.09 0.24
N PHE A 263 -20.43 -6.43 -0.68
CA PHE A 263 -19.67 -5.46 -1.46
C PHE A 263 -20.58 -4.60 -2.33
N GLN A 264 -21.59 -5.20 -2.98
CA GLN A 264 -22.61 -4.46 -3.73
C GLN A 264 -23.41 -3.51 -2.83
N THR A 265 -23.77 -3.95 -1.62
CA THR A 265 -24.47 -3.11 -0.64
C THR A 265 -23.62 -1.92 -0.20
N PHE A 266 -22.33 -2.16 0.07
CA PHE A 266 -21.36 -1.13 0.39
C PHE A 266 -21.17 -0.13 -0.76
N LEU A 267 -20.94 -0.62 -1.98
CA LEU A 267 -20.69 0.23 -3.15
C LEU A 267 -21.92 1.08 -3.50
N ARG A 268 -23.12 0.50 -3.45
CA ARG A 268 -24.38 1.23 -3.60
C ARG A 268 -24.54 2.30 -2.52
N THR A 269 -24.22 1.98 -1.25
CA THR A 269 -24.25 2.95 -0.14
C THR A 269 -23.31 4.12 -0.38
N LEU A 270 -22.07 3.83 -0.78
CA LEU A 270 -21.06 4.84 -1.09
C LEU A 270 -21.55 5.76 -2.23
N LEU A 271 -21.97 5.19 -3.36
CA LEU A 271 -22.39 5.94 -4.53
C LEU A 271 -23.67 6.75 -4.31
N THR A 272 -24.64 6.24 -3.56
CA THR A 272 -25.98 6.87 -3.46
C THR A 272 -26.17 7.77 -2.23
N ARG A 273 -25.38 7.56 -1.16
CA ARG A 273 -25.63 8.24 0.13
C ARG A 273 -24.56 9.24 0.51
N THR A 274 -23.34 9.17 -0.01
CA THR A 274 -22.22 9.99 0.51
C THR A 274 -22.02 11.32 -0.22
N GLY A 275 -22.55 11.48 -1.43
CA GLY A 275 -22.26 12.66 -2.25
C GLY A 275 -20.87 12.64 -2.90
N VAL A 276 -20.20 11.48 -2.91
CA VAL A 276 -18.98 11.24 -3.69
C VAL A 276 -19.25 11.46 -5.19
N ARG A 277 -18.31 12.10 -5.90
CA ARG A 277 -18.37 12.28 -7.35
C ARG A 277 -17.81 11.06 -8.08
N HIS A 278 -16.60 10.65 -7.72
CA HIS A 278 -15.93 9.49 -8.31
C HIS A 278 -15.43 8.53 -7.22
N VAL A 279 -15.69 7.25 -7.43
CA VAL A 279 -15.12 6.15 -6.63
C VAL A 279 -14.10 5.41 -7.49
N HIS A 280 -12.82 5.57 -7.18
CA HIS A 280 -11.73 4.77 -7.73
C HIS A 280 -11.63 3.46 -6.96
N ILE A 281 -11.30 2.37 -7.63
CA ILE A 281 -11.18 1.05 -7.00
C ILE A 281 -9.86 0.42 -7.39
N ILE A 282 -9.08 -0.03 -6.41
CA ILE A 282 -7.95 -0.91 -6.67
C ILE A 282 -8.20 -2.26 -5.99
N ALA A 283 -8.29 -3.32 -6.79
CA ALA A 283 -8.46 -4.68 -6.31
C ALA A 283 -7.21 -5.51 -6.59
N HIS A 284 -6.73 -6.24 -5.59
CA HIS A 284 -5.52 -7.05 -5.68
C HIS A 284 -5.84 -8.54 -5.69
N SER A 285 -5.17 -9.30 -6.58
CA SER A 285 -5.21 -10.76 -6.61
C SER A 285 -6.65 -11.31 -6.55
N MET A 286 -6.99 -12.17 -5.59
CA MET A 286 -8.31 -12.78 -5.42
C MET A 286 -9.43 -11.77 -5.12
N GLY A 287 -9.10 -10.57 -4.63
CA GLY A 287 -10.06 -9.47 -4.47
C GLY A 287 -10.69 -9.05 -5.80
N ASN A 288 -10.04 -9.34 -6.93
CA ASN A 288 -10.61 -9.11 -8.24
C ASN A 288 -11.80 -10.03 -8.55
N ARG A 289 -11.91 -11.23 -7.95
CA ARG A 289 -13.12 -12.07 -8.08
C ARG A 289 -14.33 -11.34 -7.51
N LEU A 290 -14.17 -10.79 -6.31
CA LEU A 290 -15.19 -9.98 -5.63
C LEU A 290 -15.58 -8.76 -6.47
N LEU A 291 -14.58 -8.05 -7.02
CA LEU A 291 -14.83 -6.87 -7.84
C LEU A 291 -15.56 -7.20 -9.14
N THR A 292 -15.09 -8.19 -9.90
CA THR A 292 -15.71 -8.57 -11.18
C THR A 292 -17.13 -9.10 -10.99
N ASP A 293 -17.34 -9.97 -10.01
CA ASP A 293 -18.67 -10.52 -9.71
C ASP A 293 -19.61 -9.42 -9.15
N GLY A 294 -19.07 -8.54 -8.31
CA GLY A 294 -19.77 -7.40 -7.74
C GLY A 294 -20.32 -6.47 -8.82
N LEU A 295 -19.48 -6.05 -9.77
CA LEU A 295 -19.87 -5.16 -10.87
C LEU A 295 -20.75 -5.83 -11.91
N ALA A 296 -20.63 -7.16 -12.10
CA ALA A 296 -21.53 -7.89 -12.96
C ALA A 296 -22.97 -7.94 -12.40
N GLY A 297 -23.12 -7.99 -11.07
CA GLY A 297 -24.43 -8.02 -10.40
C GLY A 297 -24.96 -6.67 -9.93
N LEU A 298 -24.22 -5.58 -10.07
CA LEU A 298 -24.65 -4.21 -9.72
C LEU A 298 -24.42 -3.29 -10.91
N ASP A 299 -25.49 -2.85 -11.56
CA ASP A 299 -25.42 -1.80 -12.57
C ASP A 299 -25.42 -0.41 -11.92
N THR A 300 -24.24 0.16 -11.77
CA THR A 300 -24.04 1.49 -11.20
C THR A 300 -24.52 2.61 -12.12
N THR A 301 -24.72 2.36 -13.42
CA THR A 301 -25.24 3.36 -14.37
C THR A 301 -26.74 3.57 -14.24
N ALA A 302 -27.46 2.59 -13.68
CA ALA A 302 -28.89 2.63 -13.40
C ALA A 302 -29.24 3.25 -12.03
N LEU A 303 -28.25 3.69 -11.25
CA LEU A 303 -28.47 4.38 -9.97
C LEU A 303 -29.10 5.78 -10.16
N PRO A 304 -29.75 6.36 -9.14
CA PRO A 304 -30.33 7.70 -9.22
C PRO A 304 -29.35 8.75 -9.77
N GLY A 305 -29.84 9.74 -10.51
CA GLY A 305 -28.99 10.69 -11.25
C GLY A 305 -27.99 11.47 -10.40
N ASN A 306 -28.28 11.68 -9.11
CA ASN A 306 -27.40 12.33 -8.13
C ASN A 306 -26.40 11.39 -7.45
N SER A 307 -26.33 10.13 -7.85
CA SER A 307 -25.33 9.17 -7.36
C SER A 307 -23.94 9.52 -7.91
N GLY A 308 -22.90 9.13 -7.20
CA GLY A 308 -21.54 9.11 -7.72
C GLY A 308 -21.39 8.17 -8.92
N ARG A 309 -20.19 8.17 -9.51
CA ARG A 309 -19.80 7.27 -10.61
C ARG A 309 -18.54 6.49 -10.26
N LEU A 310 -18.32 5.37 -10.93
CA LEU A 310 -17.03 4.68 -10.83
C LEU A 310 -16.01 5.45 -11.66
N GLY A 311 -14.90 5.81 -11.03
CA GLY A 311 -13.78 6.51 -11.65
C GLY A 311 -12.85 5.51 -12.34
N HIS A 312 -11.63 5.42 -11.81
CA HIS A 312 -10.60 4.51 -12.31
C HIS A 312 -10.68 3.17 -11.57
N ILE A 313 -10.79 2.08 -12.32
CA ILE A 313 -10.74 0.72 -11.77
C ILE A 313 -9.41 0.07 -12.15
N VAL A 314 -8.68 -0.40 -11.15
CA VAL A 314 -7.40 -1.07 -11.31
C VAL A 314 -7.52 -2.53 -10.87
N PHE A 315 -7.32 -3.43 -11.82
CA PHE A 315 -7.19 -4.87 -11.60
C PHE A 315 -5.71 -5.20 -11.44
N ALA A 316 -5.23 -5.30 -10.19
CA ALA A 316 -3.84 -5.61 -9.89
C ALA A 316 -3.63 -7.11 -9.74
N ALA A 317 -2.90 -7.71 -10.69
CA ALA A 317 -2.58 -9.14 -10.74
C ALA A 317 -3.79 -10.06 -10.49
N PRO A 318 -4.91 -9.91 -11.23
CA PRO A 318 -6.15 -10.60 -10.92
C PRO A 318 -6.01 -12.12 -10.93
N ASP A 319 -6.28 -12.71 -9.77
CA ASP A 319 -6.48 -14.15 -9.62
C ASP A 319 -7.95 -14.48 -9.96
N VAL A 320 -8.32 -14.23 -11.21
CA VAL A 320 -9.59 -14.62 -11.82
C VAL A 320 -9.23 -15.53 -12.99
N ASP A 321 -10.02 -16.57 -13.22
CA ASP A 321 -9.89 -17.33 -14.47
C ASP A 321 -9.95 -16.38 -15.67
N ARG A 322 -9.03 -16.55 -16.62
CA ARG A 322 -8.86 -15.61 -17.74
C ARG A 322 -10.14 -15.45 -18.56
N ASP A 323 -10.85 -16.54 -18.81
CA ASP A 323 -12.02 -16.54 -19.68
C ASP A 323 -13.26 -16.05 -18.93
N VAL A 324 -13.36 -16.35 -17.63
CA VAL A 324 -14.33 -15.70 -16.73
C VAL A 324 -14.10 -14.19 -16.68
N PHE A 325 -12.85 -13.74 -16.53
CA PHE A 325 -12.54 -12.31 -16.51
C PHE A 325 -12.95 -11.62 -17.81
N ARG A 326 -12.64 -12.22 -18.98
CA ARG A 326 -13.08 -11.69 -20.28
C ARG A 326 -14.60 -11.60 -20.39
N HIS A 327 -15.32 -12.58 -19.84
CA HIS A 327 -16.78 -12.57 -19.83
C HIS A 327 -17.36 -11.43 -18.96
N LEU A 328 -16.74 -11.15 -17.81
CA LEU A 328 -17.22 -10.14 -16.85
C LEU A 328 -16.70 -8.72 -17.15
N LEU A 329 -15.56 -8.59 -17.84
CA LEU A 329 -14.90 -7.32 -18.14
C LEU A 329 -15.83 -6.25 -18.78
N PRO A 330 -16.72 -6.58 -19.74
CA PRO A 330 -17.65 -5.60 -20.30
C PRO A 330 -18.52 -4.91 -19.25
N ALA A 331 -18.85 -5.57 -18.13
CA ALA A 331 -19.60 -4.93 -17.05
C ALA A 331 -18.80 -3.82 -16.38
N ALA A 332 -17.50 -4.03 -16.14
CA ALA A 332 -16.63 -2.99 -15.58
C ALA A 332 -16.40 -1.84 -16.58
N LEU A 333 -16.10 -2.16 -17.84
CA LEU A 333 -15.84 -1.18 -18.90
C LEU A 333 -17.01 -0.22 -19.15
N ARG A 334 -18.26 -0.70 -19.04
CA ARG A 334 -19.45 0.15 -19.19
C ARG A 334 -19.68 1.12 -18.02
N GLN A 335 -19.17 0.77 -16.83
CA GLN A 335 -19.52 1.44 -15.59
C GLN A 335 -18.43 2.39 -15.08
N ALA A 336 -17.17 2.09 -15.40
CA ALA A 336 -16.01 2.86 -14.98
C ALA A 336 -15.58 3.89 -16.03
N ARG A 337 -14.96 4.98 -15.59
CA ARG A 337 -14.30 5.95 -16.47
C ARG A 337 -13.13 5.32 -17.21
N THR A 338 -12.29 4.54 -16.51
CA THR A 338 -11.23 3.74 -17.12
C THR A 338 -11.05 2.42 -16.36
N CYS A 339 -10.55 1.42 -17.07
CA CYS A 339 -10.10 0.16 -16.49
C CYS A 339 -8.62 -0.05 -16.83
N THR A 340 -7.80 -0.37 -15.83
CA THR A 340 -6.40 -0.73 -16.00
C THR A 340 -6.16 -2.13 -15.45
N LEU A 341 -5.48 -2.97 -16.23
CA LEU A 341 -5.12 -4.34 -15.84
C LEU A 341 -3.60 -4.43 -15.72
N TYR A 342 -3.08 -4.70 -14.53
CA TYR A 342 -1.67 -5.05 -14.35
C TYR A 342 -1.48 -6.56 -14.41
N VAL A 343 -0.55 -6.99 -15.27
CA VAL A 343 -0.19 -8.40 -15.46
C VAL A 343 1.30 -8.65 -15.24
N SER A 344 1.66 -9.87 -14.86
CA SER A 344 3.06 -10.32 -14.81
C SER A 344 3.17 -11.78 -15.20
N ASP A 345 4.15 -12.14 -16.04
CA ASP A 345 4.46 -13.53 -16.38
C ASP A 345 5.31 -14.23 -15.29
N LYS A 346 5.99 -13.44 -14.45
CA LYS A 346 6.83 -13.93 -13.33
C LYS A 346 6.07 -14.02 -12.00
N ASP A 347 4.74 -13.96 -12.02
CA ASP A 347 3.91 -13.94 -10.82
C ASP A 347 3.91 -15.31 -10.09
N ARG A 348 4.56 -15.36 -8.93
CA ARG A 348 4.66 -16.57 -8.09
C ARG A 348 3.34 -16.94 -7.41
N ALA A 349 2.48 -15.97 -7.10
CA ALA A 349 1.18 -16.22 -6.48
C ALA A 349 0.20 -16.82 -7.50
N LEU A 350 0.20 -16.31 -8.74
CA LEU A 350 -0.51 -16.93 -9.84
C LEU A 350 0.09 -18.29 -10.21
N ALA A 351 1.41 -18.48 -10.13
CA ALA A 351 2.02 -19.80 -10.30
C ALA A 351 1.54 -20.82 -9.23
N ALA A 352 1.30 -20.39 -8.00
CA ALA A 352 0.67 -21.22 -6.97
C ALA A 352 -0.80 -21.52 -7.30
N ALA A 353 -1.56 -20.53 -7.79
CA ALA A 353 -2.93 -20.73 -8.26
C ALA A 353 -3.02 -21.68 -9.47
N ARG A 354 -2.02 -21.67 -10.37
CA ARG A 354 -1.89 -22.62 -11.50
C ARG A 354 -1.72 -24.06 -11.03
N ARG A 355 -1.01 -24.30 -9.92
CA ARG A 355 -0.89 -25.67 -9.35
C ARG A 355 -2.23 -26.23 -8.88
N LEU A 356 -3.23 -25.37 -8.67
CA LEU A 356 -4.58 -25.73 -8.22
C LEU A 356 -5.62 -25.63 -9.36
N SER A 357 -5.24 -25.16 -10.56
CA SER A 357 -6.16 -24.89 -11.67
C SER A 357 -5.42 -24.92 -13.00
N ASP A 358 -5.89 -25.73 -13.95
CA ASP A 358 -5.23 -25.96 -15.25
C ASP A 358 -5.34 -24.78 -16.25
N PHE A 359 -6.05 -23.71 -15.89
CA PHE A 359 -6.36 -22.58 -16.77
C PHE A 359 -5.57 -21.32 -16.39
N PRO A 360 -5.18 -20.49 -17.38
CA PRO A 360 -4.46 -19.24 -17.13
C PRO A 360 -5.32 -18.26 -16.34
N ARG A 361 -4.66 -17.41 -15.56
CA ARG A 361 -5.30 -16.34 -14.79
C ARG A 361 -5.26 -15.01 -15.53
N ALA A 362 -6.21 -14.13 -15.26
CA ALA A 362 -6.30 -12.82 -15.90
C ALA A 362 -5.09 -11.91 -15.61
N GLY A 363 -4.41 -12.09 -14.46
CA GLY A 363 -3.19 -11.36 -14.12
C GLY A 363 -1.92 -11.91 -14.77
N GLN A 364 -2.03 -12.95 -15.61
CA GLN A 364 -0.89 -13.57 -16.25
C GLN A 364 -0.48 -12.81 -17.52
N GLY A 365 0.80 -12.44 -17.60
CA GLY A 365 1.41 -11.84 -18.79
C GLY A 365 1.75 -12.85 -19.88
N GLY A 366 2.70 -12.48 -20.75
CA GLY A 366 3.20 -13.35 -21.82
C GLY A 366 2.10 -13.77 -22.80
N THR A 367 2.06 -15.05 -23.17
CA THR A 367 1.08 -15.59 -24.15
C THR A 367 -0.36 -15.60 -23.65
N SER A 368 -0.59 -15.30 -22.37
CA SER A 368 -1.93 -15.27 -21.75
C SER A 368 -2.44 -13.87 -21.48
N VAL A 369 -1.69 -12.83 -21.87
CA VAL A 369 -2.08 -11.43 -21.68
C VAL A 369 -3.47 -11.17 -22.27
N ILE A 370 -4.26 -10.38 -21.54
CA ILE A 370 -5.58 -9.95 -22.00
C ILE A 370 -5.44 -8.54 -22.57
N VAL A 371 -5.78 -8.38 -23.84
CA VAL A 371 -5.94 -7.06 -24.48
C VAL A 371 -7.38 -6.94 -24.95
N ALA A 372 -8.01 -5.81 -24.67
CA ALA A 372 -9.40 -5.55 -25.03
C ALA A 372 -9.64 -4.05 -25.24
N PRO A 373 -10.55 -3.66 -26.15
CA PRO A 373 -10.94 -2.26 -26.31
C PRO A 373 -11.45 -1.66 -25.00
N GLY A 374 -10.90 -0.49 -24.62
CA GLY A 374 -11.25 0.21 -23.37
C GLY A 374 -10.53 -0.30 -22.11
N LEU A 375 -9.69 -1.33 -22.23
CA LEU A 375 -8.85 -1.83 -21.15
C LEU A 375 -7.39 -1.41 -21.35
N ASP A 376 -6.84 -0.69 -20.37
CA ASP A 376 -5.42 -0.35 -20.33
C ASP A 376 -4.63 -1.51 -19.71
N THR A 377 -4.16 -2.43 -20.54
CA THR A 377 -3.31 -3.54 -20.06
C THR A 377 -1.86 -3.09 -19.93
N VAL A 378 -1.28 -3.27 -18.74
CA VAL A 378 0.08 -2.91 -18.37
C VAL A 378 0.83 -4.14 -17.87
N ASP A 379 1.84 -4.57 -18.60
CA ASP A 379 2.73 -5.66 -18.26
C ASP A 379 3.90 -5.16 -17.39
N VAL A 380 4.01 -5.73 -16.20
CA VAL A 380 5.04 -5.41 -15.20
C VAL A 380 6.09 -6.50 -15.05
N THR A 381 6.15 -7.46 -15.97
CA THR A 381 7.09 -8.61 -15.94
C THR A 381 8.56 -8.20 -15.82
N GLU A 382 8.94 -7.08 -16.44
CA GLU A 382 10.32 -6.58 -16.44
C GLU A 382 10.73 -5.94 -15.10
N LEU A 383 9.78 -5.64 -14.21
CA LEU A 383 10.07 -5.07 -12.89
C LEU A 383 10.47 -6.15 -11.83
N GLY A 384 10.54 -7.44 -12.19
CA GLY A 384 11.07 -8.53 -11.34
C GLY A 384 10.06 -9.28 -10.45
N THR A 385 10.53 -10.26 -9.66
CA THR A 385 9.69 -11.16 -8.83
C THR A 385 9.20 -10.55 -7.51
N ASP A 386 9.84 -9.46 -7.07
CA ASP A 386 9.57 -8.84 -5.77
C ASP A 386 8.34 -7.92 -5.78
N ILE A 387 7.71 -7.80 -6.94
CA ILE A 387 6.43 -7.14 -7.18
C ILE A 387 5.31 -7.79 -6.35
N LEU A 388 5.37 -9.10 -6.05
CA LEU A 388 4.18 -9.88 -5.63
C LEU A 388 4.33 -10.71 -4.34
N GLY A 389 5.44 -10.54 -3.62
CA GLY A 389 5.56 -11.01 -2.24
C GLY A 389 4.78 -10.14 -1.27
N HIS A 390 3.48 -10.39 -1.13
CA HIS A 390 2.57 -9.85 -0.09
C HIS A 390 2.08 -8.38 -0.18
N SER A 391 2.49 -7.53 -1.13
CA SER A 391 2.05 -6.11 -1.05
C SER A 391 2.25 -5.29 -2.33
N TYR A 392 1.73 -5.74 -3.48
CA TYR A 392 2.03 -5.13 -4.78
C TYR A 392 1.52 -3.69 -4.99
N VAL A 393 0.28 -3.37 -4.63
CA VAL A 393 -0.36 -2.10 -5.05
C VAL A 393 0.30 -0.84 -4.44
N GLY A 394 1.22 -1.02 -3.49
CA GLY A 394 1.92 0.05 -2.80
C GLY A 394 3.45 0.11 -2.99
N ASN A 395 4.09 -0.83 -3.69
CA ASN A 395 5.50 -1.18 -3.39
C ASN A 395 6.47 -1.28 -4.59
N HIS A 396 6.19 -0.61 -5.69
CA HIS A 396 7.22 -0.32 -6.70
C HIS A 396 7.07 1.11 -7.16
N ALA A 397 8.09 1.95 -6.97
CA ALA A 397 8.02 3.39 -7.24
C ALA A 397 7.51 3.71 -8.66
N THR A 398 7.89 2.90 -9.65
CA THR A 398 7.41 3.03 -11.03
C THR A 398 5.92 2.72 -11.21
N VAL A 399 5.38 1.70 -10.54
CA VAL A 399 3.94 1.37 -10.60
C VAL A 399 3.14 2.40 -9.81
N LEU A 400 3.67 2.89 -8.69
CA LEU A 400 3.08 3.98 -7.93
C LEU A 400 3.06 5.30 -8.72
N ALA A 401 4.13 5.62 -9.45
CA ALA A 401 4.18 6.78 -10.33
C ALA A 401 3.15 6.67 -11.47
N ASP A 402 2.98 5.47 -12.04
CA ASP A 402 1.96 5.18 -13.03
C ASP A 402 0.53 5.34 -12.46
N LEU A 403 0.27 4.74 -11.30
CA LEU A 403 -1.00 4.87 -10.58
C LEU A 403 -1.27 6.30 -10.13
N HIS A 404 -0.25 7.05 -9.71
CA HIS A 404 -0.35 8.47 -9.38
C HIS A 404 -0.76 9.27 -10.63
N GLY A 405 -0.11 9.03 -11.78
CA GLY A 405 -0.49 9.63 -13.06
C GLY A 405 -1.96 9.35 -13.41
N LEU A 406 -2.40 8.11 -13.25
CA LEU A 406 -3.79 7.70 -13.49
C LEU A 406 -4.76 8.39 -12.53
N LEU A 407 -4.55 8.26 -11.21
CA LEU A 407 -5.52 8.66 -10.20
C LEU A 407 -5.52 10.16 -9.94
N ARG A 408 -4.37 10.83 -10.02
CA ARG A 408 -4.26 12.28 -9.78
C ARG A 408 -4.62 13.10 -11.00
N HIS A 409 -4.26 12.63 -12.20
CA HIS A 409 -4.35 13.42 -13.42
C HIS A 409 -5.27 12.82 -14.49
N GLY A 410 -5.78 11.60 -14.29
CA GLY A 410 -6.58 10.90 -15.30
C GLY A 410 -5.78 10.60 -16.57
N HIS A 411 -4.44 10.50 -16.46
CA HIS A 411 -3.57 10.25 -17.60
C HIS A 411 -3.89 8.91 -18.26
N GLY A 412 -4.05 8.91 -19.58
CA GLY A 412 -4.08 7.69 -20.35
C GLY A 412 -2.70 7.03 -20.39
N PRO A 413 -2.59 5.75 -20.78
CA PRO A 413 -1.32 5.01 -20.76
C PRO A 413 -0.14 5.70 -21.45
N ALA A 414 -0.38 6.36 -22.59
CA ALA A 414 0.65 7.10 -23.34
C ALA A 414 1.23 8.31 -22.59
N GLN A 415 0.52 8.81 -21.58
CA GLN A 415 0.91 9.96 -20.77
C GLN A 415 1.51 9.54 -19.41
N ARG A 416 1.48 8.24 -19.08
CA ARG A 416 2.01 7.72 -17.81
C ARG A 416 3.48 7.35 -17.97
N TYR A 417 4.27 7.72 -16.96
CA TYR A 417 5.73 7.63 -17.01
C TYR A 417 6.22 6.17 -17.06
N GLY A 418 7.21 5.90 -17.91
CA GLY A 418 7.87 4.60 -17.99
C GLY A 418 7.13 3.53 -18.80
N LEU A 419 5.92 3.82 -19.32
CA LEU A 419 5.17 2.92 -20.18
C LEU A 419 5.60 3.04 -21.65
N ALA A 420 5.88 1.90 -22.27
CA ALA A 420 6.07 1.77 -23.71
C ALA A 420 4.96 0.92 -24.32
N ARG A 421 4.55 1.28 -25.54
CA ARG A 421 3.52 0.56 -26.31
C ARG A 421 4.10 -0.73 -26.88
N THR A 422 3.38 -1.82 -26.71
CA THR A 422 3.76 -3.16 -27.18
C THR A 422 2.65 -3.73 -28.07
N PRO A 423 2.96 -4.10 -29.32
CA PRO A 423 1.96 -4.64 -30.25
C PRO A 423 1.41 -5.99 -29.82
N HIS A 424 0.11 -6.20 -30.00
CA HIS A 424 -0.57 -7.49 -29.79
C HIS A 424 -1.72 -7.67 -30.81
N PRO A 425 -2.09 -8.90 -31.22
CA PRO A 425 -3.11 -9.13 -32.26
C PRO A 425 -4.47 -8.49 -31.97
N ASP A 426 -4.86 -8.44 -30.70
CA ASP A 426 -6.14 -7.87 -30.23
C ASP A 426 -6.08 -6.34 -29.96
N GLY A 427 -5.00 -5.67 -30.40
CA GLY A 427 -4.69 -4.26 -30.11
C GLY A 427 -3.39 -4.13 -29.33
N ASP A 428 -2.92 -2.91 -29.11
CA ASP A 428 -1.69 -2.71 -28.35
C ASP A 428 -1.94 -2.73 -26.85
N TYR A 429 -0.93 -3.14 -26.10
CA TYR A 429 -0.84 -3.02 -24.65
C TYR A 429 0.41 -2.23 -24.26
N TRP A 430 0.67 -2.13 -22.96
CA TRP A 430 1.77 -1.34 -22.43
C TRP A 430 2.69 -2.21 -21.58
N SER A 431 3.97 -1.91 -21.57
CA SER A 431 4.94 -2.56 -20.68
C SER A 431 5.93 -1.55 -20.14
N PHE A 432 6.45 -1.77 -18.94
CA PHE A 432 7.56 -0.97 -18.46
C PHE A 432 8.83 -1.26 -19.25
N LEU A 433 9.56 -0.20 -19.61
CA LEU A 433 10.89 -0.37 -20.20
C LEU A 433 11.84 -0.98 -19.15
N PRO A 434 12.74 -1.90 -19.56
CA PRO A 434 13.79 -2.40 -18.67
C PRO A 434 14.60 -1.22 -18.13
N GLN A 435 14.68 -1.08 -16.80
CA GLN A 435 15.57 -0.11 -16.19
C GLN A 435 17.00 -0.63 -16.33
N LYS A 436 17.88 0.17 -16.95
CA LYS A 436 19.30 -0.15 -17.14
C LYS A 436 20.08 0.01 -15.85
#